data_AF-A0A7S2U5X8-F1
#
_entry.id   AF-A0A7S2U5X8-F1
#
_cell.length_a   1.000
_cell.length_b   1.000
_cell.length_c   1.000
_cell.angle_alpha   90.00
_cell.angle_beta   90.00
_cell.angle_gamma   90.00
#
_symmetry.space_group_name_H-M   'P 1'
#
loop_
_entity.id
_entity.type
_entity.pdbx_description
1 polymer ?
#
loop_
_entity_poly.entity_id
_entity_poly.type
_entity_poly.pdbx_seq_one_letter_code
_entity_poly.pdbx_strand_id
1 'polypeptide(L)'
;RFPVVSGYRTNALFMANNDLDNNDKDDSLEKTFGGYTVKQRLREEVESPFRTFRLYIFGFSTASAFLALYFSLISTLKAYTGGFVDAPPLEESLQSVGINVAAAAICGFITFKDWQKGNVNLQRIAKGGQLAKLCVSTADSSTPRALTDFRRNNRVLIAAGGPEYVSALC
;
A
#
# COMPACT_ATOMS: atom_id res chain seq x y z
N ARG A 1 26.48 30.46 -9.89
CA ARG A 1 27.70 30.55 -9.05
C ARG A 1 27.29 30.14 -7.63
N PHE A 2 27.52 28.88 -7.25
CA PHE A 2 27.17 28.38 -5.92
C PHE A 2 28.36 28.51 -4.97
N PRO A 3 28.15 28.80 -3.67
CA PRO A 3 29.25 28.98 -2.72
C PRO A 3 29.82 27.64 -2.23
N VAL A 4 31.13 27.63 -2.00
CA VAL A 4 31.89 26.60 -1.29
C VAL A 4 31.74 26.84 0.20
N VAL A 5 31.31 25.83 0.97
CA VAL A 5 31.26 25.87 2.44
C VAL A 5 32.36 24.96 3.00
N SER A 6 33.19 25.57 3.85
CA SER A 6 34.39 25.05 4.51
C SER A 6 34.14 24.89 6.03
N GLY A 7 34.68 23.82 6.64
CA GLY A 7 34.64 23.53 8.09
C GLY A 7 33.27 23.06 8.58
N TYR A 8 33.09 22.11 9.50
CA TYR A 8 33.70 21.97 10.83
C TYR A 8 33.87 20.49 11.22
N ARG A 9 35.05 20.16 11.78
CA ARG A 9 35.29 18.94 12.57
C ARG A 9 34.80 19.18 14.00
N THR A 10 33.66 18.59 14.36
CA THR A 10 33.28 18.21 15.74
C THR A 10 32.11 17.23 15.62
N ASN A 11 32.05 16.22 16.50
CA ASN A 11 30.95 15.24 16.70
C ASN A 11 31.15 13.79 16.21
N ALA A 12 32.38 13.29 16.05
CA ALA A 12 32.59 11.86 15.74
C ALA A 12 32.05 10.90 16.83
N LEU A 13 32.04 11.33 18.10
CA LEU A 13 31.60 10.48 19.24
C LEU A 13 30.07 10.43 19.41
N PHE A 14 29.34 11.48 18.97
CA PHE A 14 27.87 11.53 19.03
C PHE A 14 27.21 10.89 17.78
N MET A 15 27.96 10.78 16.68
CA MET A 15 27.51 10.05 15.48
C MET A 15 27.61 8.52 15.66
N ALA A 16 28.68 8.01 16.25
CA ALA A 16 28.88 6.55 16.40
C ALA A 16 27.76 5.83 17.19
N ASN A 17 27.20 6.46 18.23
CA ASN A 17 26.08 5.89 18.98
C ASN A 17 24.73 5.98 18.24
N ASN A 18 24.55 6.97 17.37
CA ASN A 18 23.39 7.03 16.48
C ASN A 18 23.49 5.99 15.36
N ASP A 19 24.69 5.74 14.83
CA ASP A 19 24.90 4.83 13.71
C ASP A 19 24.63 3.35 14.08
N LEU A 20 24.88 2.96 15.33
CA LEU A 20 24.56 1.63 15.85
C LEU A 20 23.05 1.41 16.05
N ASP A 21 22.34 2.38 16.64
CA ASP A 21 20.88 2.33 16.83
C ASP A 21 20.10 2.46 15.51
N ASN A 22 20.64 3.21 14.53
CA ASN A 22 20.06 3.33 13.20
C ASN A 22 20.22 2.05 12.37
N ASN A 23 21.31 1.29 12.55
CA ASN A 23 21.55 0.04 11.81
C ASN A 23 20.50 -1.03 12.15
N ASP A 24 20.21 -1.23 13.44
CA ASP A 24 19.20 -2.19 13.89
C ASP A 24 17.78 -1.82 13.44
N LYS A 25 17.46 -0.50 13.45
CA LYS A 25 16.18 0.01 12.95
C LYS A 25 16.06 -0.16 11.44
N ASP A 26 17.12 0.11 10.68
CA ASP A 26 17.11 -0.07 9.23
C ASP A 26 16.94 -1.54 8.84
N ASP A 27 17.60 -2.47 9.53
CA ASP A 27 17.45 -3.91 9.29
C ASP A 27 16.02 -4.40 9.54
N SER A 28 15.39 -3.94 10.63
CA SER A 28 13.97 -4.24 10.92
C SER A 28 13.01 -3.73 9.85
N LEU A 29 13.37 -2.62 9.21
CA LEU A 29 12.57 -1.93 8.22
C LEU A 29 12.78 -2.46 6.79
N GLU A 30 13.90 -3.14 6.54
CA GLU A 30 14.19 -3.87 5.30
C GLU A 30 13.55 -5.26 5.24
N LYS A 31 13.09 -5.80 6.39
CA LYS A 31 12.35 -7.07 6.42
C LYS A 31 11.17 -7.03 5.46
N THR A 32 11.12 -8.03 4.58
CA THR A 32 10.07 -8.17 3.58
C THR A 32 8.94 -9.02 4.15
N PHE A 33 7.73 -8.46 4.20
CA PHE A 33 6.52 -9.18 4.57
C PHE A 33 5.59 -9.21 3.36
N GLY A 34 5.41 -10.40 2.78
CA GLY A 34 4.57 -10.59 1.59
C GLY A 34 5.10 -9.86 0.35
N GLY A 35 6.43 -9.75 0.20
CA GLY A 35 7.09 -9.14 -0.98
C GLY A 35 7.35 -7.63 -0.90
N TYR A 36 6.90 -6.95 0.15
CA TYR A 36 7.14 -5.51 0.37
C TYR A 36 7.83 -5.27 1.71
N THR A 37 8.67 -4.23 1.78
CA THR A 37 9.38 -3.86 3.03
C THR A 37 8.45 -3.14 4.00
N VAL A 38 8.79 -3.18 5.30
CA VAL A 38 8.01 -2.47 6.34
C VAL A 38 7.95 -0.96 6.06
N LYS A 39 9.05 -0.34 5.57
CA LYS A 39 9.05 1.09 5.17
C LYS A 39 8.01 1.38 4.09
N GLN A 40 7.84 0.47 3.13
CA GLN A 40 6.90 0.66 2.02
C GLN A 40 5.46 0.61 2.50
N ARG A 41 5.14 -0.31 3.42
CA ARG A 41 3.81 -0.40 4.05
C ARG A 41 3.51 0.79 4.94
N LEU A 42 4.46 1.21 5.79
CA LEU A 42 4.27 2.41 6.62
C LEU A 42 4.00 3.66 5.78
N ARG A 43 4.71 3.81 4.65
CA ARG A 43 4.47 4.91 3.72
C ARG A 43 3.09 4.82 3.06
N GLU A 44 2.63 3.62 2.76
CA GLU A 44 1.28 3.40 2.22
C GLU A 44 0.20 3.73 3.27
N GLU A 45 0.40 3.37 4.54
CA GLU A 45 -0.53 3.69 5.63
C GLU A 45 -0.61 5.19 5.90
N VAL A 46 0.49 5.93 5.75
CA VAL A 46 0.47 7.40 5.80
C VAL A 46 -0.34 7.99 4.65
N GLU A 47 -0.26 7.43 3.44
CA GLU A 47 -1.05 7.89 2.29
C GLU A 47 -2.53 7.47 2.38
N SER A 48 -2.85 6.40 3.10
CA SER A 48 -4.22 5.89 3.28
C SER A 48 -4.49 5.48 4.74
N PRO A 49 -4.85 6.45 5.61
CA PRO A 49 -5.01 6.17 7.02
C PRO A 49 -6.11 5.12 7.25
N PHE A 50 -5.84 4.19 8.18
CA PHE A 50 -6.74 3.11 8.59
C PHE A 50 -7.22 2.16 7.49
N ARG A 51 -6.53 2.09 6.34
CA ARG A 51 -6.90 1.20 5.23
C ARG A 51 -7.03 -0.25 5.67
N THR A 52 -6.05 -0.76 6.42
CA THR A 52 -6.04 -2.14 6.91
C THR A 52 -7.28 -2.46 7.74
N PHE A 53 -7.66 -1.56 8.65
CA PHE A 53 -8.87 -1.70 9.47
C PHE A 53 -10.14 -1.68 8.61
N ARG A 54 -10.24 -0.74 7.67
CA ARG A 54 -11.37 -0.64 6.75
C ARG A 54 -11.54 -1.91 5.91
N LEU A 55 -10.44 -2.45 5.39
CA LEU A 55 -10.44 -3.66 4.59
C LEU A 55 -10.87 -4.88 5.41
N TYR A 56 -10.50 -4.95 6.70
CA TYR A 56 -11.00 -6.01 7.58
C TYR A 56 -12.50 -5.87 7.84
N ILE A 57 -13.01 -4.68 8.19
CA ILE A 57 -14.44 -4.49 8.44
C ILE A 57 -15.27 -4.93 7.23
N PHE A 58 -14.97 -4.38 6.06
CA PHE A 58 -15.75 -4.68 4.86
C PHE A 58 -15.48 -6.09 4.33
N GLY A 59 -14.25 -6.60 4.46
CA GLY A 59 -13.90 -7.97 4.08
C GLY A 59 -14.63 -9.01 4.91
N PHE A 60 -14.60 -8.91 6.24
CA PHE A 60 -15.35 -9.81 7.13
C PHE A 60 -16.86 -9.63 6.98
N SER A 61 -17.34 -8.40 6.81
CA SER A 61 -18.76 -8.14 6.53
C SER A 61 -19.22 -8.82 5.23
N THR A 62 -18.41 -8.76 4.17
CA THR A 62 -18.68 -9.44 2.90
C THR A 62 -18.72 -10.95 3.09
N ALA A 63 -17.75 -11.53 3.80
CA ALA A 63 -17.72 -12.97 4.08
C ALA A 63 -18.94 -13.42 4.89
N SER A 64 -19.33 -12.64 5.91
CA SER A 64 -20.53 -12.88 6.71
C SER A 64 -21.80 -12.81 5.86
N ALA A 65 -21.91 -11.81 4.98
CA ALA A 65 -23.05 -11.66 4.07
C ALA A 65 -23.18 -12.83 3.11
N PHE A 66 -22.07 -13.36 2.57
CA PHE A 66 -22.11 -14.57 1.74
C PHE A 66 -22.55 -15.81 2.53
N LEU A 67 -22.08 -15.96 3.76
CA LEU A 67 -22.48 -17.07 4.61
C LEU A 67 -23.97 -16.99 4.97
N ALA A 68 -24.46 -15.80 5.30
CA ALA A 68 -25.87 -15.55 5.57
C ALA A 68 -26.73 -15.77 4.31
N LEU A 69 -26.27 -15.32 3.14
CA LEU A 69 -26.91 -15.55 1.85
C LEU A 69 -27.07 -17.06 1.57
N TYR A 70 -26.03 -17.84 1.83
CA TYR A 70 -26.06 -19.29 1.65
C TYR A 70 -27.17 -19.95 2.49
N PHE A 71 -27.25 -19.61 3.78
CA PHE A 71 -28.30 -20.14 4.66
C PHE A 71 -29.70 -19.62 4.30
N SER A 72 -29.82 -18.35 3.92
CA SER A 72 -31.10 -17.77 3.47
C SER A 72 -31.60 -18.41 2.18
N LEU A 73 -30.71 -18.76 1.24
CA LEU A 73 -31.08 -19.50 0.02
C LEU A 73 -31.63 -20.88 0.36
N ILE A 74 -30.95 -21.64 1.21
CA ILE A 74 -31.41 -22.96 1.65
C ILE A 74 -32.77 -22.83 2.36
N SER A 75 -32.93 -21.83 3.23
CA SER A 75 -34.19 -21.55 3.91
C SER A 75 -35.32 -21.22 2.93
N THR A 76 -35.06 -20.42 1.90
CA THR A 76 -36.03 -20.08 0.85
C THR A 76 -36.42 -21.31 0.03
N LEU A 77 -35.45 -22.17 -0.30
CA LEU A 77 -35.73 -23.43 -1.00
C LEU A 77 -36.63 -24.35 -0.16
N LYS A 78 -36.36 -24.47 1.15
CA LYS A 78 -37.22 -25.23 2.08
C LYS A 78 -38.63 -24.65 2.17
N ALA A 79 -38.76 -23.32 2.18
CA ALA A 79 -40.06 -22.65 2.20
C ALA A 79 -40.83 -22.85 0.89
N TYR A 80 -40.13 -22.88 -0.24
CA TYR A 80 -40.72 -23.09 -1.57
C TYR A 80 -41.18 -24.53 -1.82
N THR A 81 -40.41 -25.53 -1.40
CA THR A 81 -40.78 -26.94 -1.60
C THR A 81 -41.94 -27.41 -0.71
N GLY A 82 -42.16 -26.73 0.42
CA GLY A 82 -43.20 -27.09 1.39
C GLY A 82 -42.92 -28.41 2.13
N GLY A 83 -43.73 -28.71 3.14
CA GLY A 83 -43.64 -29.98 3.89
C GLY A 83 -42.70 -30.00 5.09
N PHE A 84 -42.09 -28.86 5.44
CA PHE A 84 -41.28 -28.71 6.65
C PHE A 84 -42.01 -27.84 7.67
N VAL A 85 -42.20 -28.34 8.89
CA VAL A 85 -42.90 -27.64 9.98
C VAL A 85 -42.11 -26.41 10.46
N ASP A 86 -40.78 -26.45 10.33
CA ASP A 86 -39.87 -25.39 10.79
C ASP A 86 -39.46 -24.40 9.67
N ALA A 87 -40.16 -24.39 8.53
CA ALA A 87 -39.82 -23.46 7.45
C ALA A 87 -40.42 -22.06 7.73
N PRO A 88 -39.60 -20.99 7.71
CA PRO A 88 -40.12 -19.64 7.76
C PRO A 88 -41.00 -19.32 6.54
N PRO A 89 -41.91 -18.33 6.64
CA PRO A 89 -42.73 -17.88 5.52
C PRO A 89 -41.88 -17.47 4.31
N LEU A 90 -42.34 -17.80 3.10
CA LEU A 90 -41.61 -17.56 1.86
C LEU A 90 -41.23 -16.09 1.67
N GLU A 91 -42.11 -15.16 2.05
CA GLU A 91 -41.89 -13.72 1.95
C GLU A 91 -40.72 -13.27 2.84
N GLU A 92 -40.65 -13.73 4.09
CA GLU A 92 -39.57 -13.42 5.03
C GLU A 92 -38.23 -14.02 4.58
N SER A 93 -38.24 -15.25 4.06
CA SER A 93 -37.04 -15.88 3.49
C SER A 93 -36.52 -15.12 2.28
N LEU A 94 -37.41 -14.69 1.38
CA LEU A 94 -37.04 -13.95 0.18
C LEU A 94 -36.51 -12.56 0.52
N GLN A 95 -37.11 -11.88 1.51
CA GLN A 95 -36.60 -10.62 2.03
C GLN A 95 -35.18 -10.78 2.60
N SER A 96 -34.94 -11.85 3.36
CA SER A 96 -33.62 -12.15 3.93
C SER A 96 -32.57 -12.39 2.85
N VAL A 97 -32.92 -13.12 1.78
CA VAL A 97 -32.05 -13.29 0.61
C VAL A 97 -31.74 -11.94 -0.03
N GLY A 98 -32.75 -11.09 -0.26
CA GLY A 98 -32.57 -9.77 -0.85
C GLY A 98 -31.59 -8.89 -0.06
N ILE A 99 -31.74 -8.87 1.27
CA ILE A 99 -30.83 -8.13 2.17
C ILE A 99 -29.40 -8.67 2.07
N ASN A 100 -29.22 -9.99 2.14
CA ASN A 100 -27.89 -10.60 2.09
C ASN A 100 -27.21 -10.42 0.73
N VAL A 101 -27.97 -10.45 -0.38
CA VAL A 101 -27.47 -10.15 -1.73
C VAL A 101 -27.00 -8.70 -1.80
N ALA A 102 -27.80 -7.75 -1.32
CA ALA A 102 -27.45 -6.34 -1.31
C ALA A 102 -26.20 -6.08 -0.45
N ALA A 103 -26.13 -6.68 0.74
CA ALA A 103 -24.98 -6.59 1.63
C ALA A 103 -23.71 -7.16 0.98
N ALA A 104 -23.78 -8.36 0.41
CA ALA A 104 -22.64 -8.99 -0.26
C ALA A 104 -22.16 -8.17 -1.46
N ALA A 105 -23.09 -7.60 -2.25
CA ALA A 105 -22.75 -6.78 -3.40
C ALA A 105 -22.07 -5.46 -3.00
N ILE A 106 -22.65 -4.72 -2.05
CA ILE A 106 -22.13 -3.41 -1.63
C ILE A 106 -20.80 -3.58 -0.89
N CYS A 107 -20.76 -4.43 0.14
CA CYS A 107 -19.53 -4.66 0.92
C CYS A 107 -18.43 -5.27 0.06
N GLY A 108 -18.79 -6.21 -0.82
CA GLY A 108 -17.84 -6.84 -1.75
C GLY A 108 -17.24 -5.83 -2.73
N PHE A 109 -18.07 -4.95 -3.31
CA PHE A 109 -17.61 -3.90 -4.22
C PHE A 109 -16.66 -2.92 -3.53
N ILE A 110 -16.99 -2.47 -2.32
CA ILE A 110 -16.14 -1.57 -1.53
C ILE A 110 -14.79 -2.25 -1.23
N THR A 111 -14.84 -3.49 -0.75
CA THR A 111 -13.63 -4.28 -0.42
C THR A 111 -12.74 -4.45 -1.64
N PHE A 112 -13.32 -4.81 -2.79
CA PHE A 112 -12.57 -5.02 -4.03
C PHE A 112 -11.88 -3.75 -4.51
N LYS A 113 -12.58 -2.61 -4.50
CA LYS A 113 -12.01 -1.32 -4.90
C LYS A 113 -10.88 -0.88 -3.97
N ASP A 114 -11.04 -1.07 -2.67
CA ASP A 114 -10.04 -0.66 -1.69
C ASP A 114 -8.78 -1.55 -1.73
N TRP A 115 -8.98 -2.85 -2.01
CA TRP A 115 -7.90 -3.78 -2.30
C TRP A 115 -7.13 -3.35 -3.56
N GLN A 116 -7.84 -3.10 -4.67
CA GLN A 116 -7.22 -2.69 -5.94
C GLN A 116 -6.43 -1.39 -5.82
N LYS A 117 -6.98 -0.37 -5.17
CA LYS A 117 -6.31 0.93 -5.01
C LYS A 117 -4.98 0.83 -4.30
N GLY A 118 -4.89 0.07 -3.21
CA GLY A 118 -3.60 -0.02 -2.53
C GLY A 118 -2.61 -0.98 -3.18
N ASN A 119 -3.04 -1.98 -3.96
CA ASN A 119 -2.11 -2.70 -4.83
C ASN A 119 -1.40 -1.75 -5.81
N VAL A 120 -2.14 -0.82 -6.41
CA VAL A 120 -1.56 0.21 -7.30
C VAL A 120 -0.62 1.15 -6.52
N ASN A 121 -1.00 1.60 -5.32
CA ASN A 121 -0.15 2.45 -4.50
C ASN A 121 1.13 1.74 -4.04
N LEU A 122 1.05 0.48 -3.60
CA LEU A 122 2.21 -0.34 -3.23
C LEU A 122 3.17 -0.51 -4.39
N GLN A 123 2.67 -0.82 -5.59
CA GLN A 123 3.51 -0.95 -6.77
C GLN A 123 4.21 0.38 -7.10
N ARG A 124 3.51 1.51 -6.98
CA ARG A 124 4.10 2.85 -7.19
C ARG A 124 5.19 3.15 -6.16
N ILE A 125 4.94 2.85 -4.88
CA ILE A 125 5.90 3.04 -3.79
C ILE A 125 7.13 2.12 -3.97
N ALA A 126 6.92 0.87 -4.37
CA ALA A 126 7.98 -0.10 -4.62
C ALA A 126 8.87 0.33 -5.79
N LYS A 127 8.27 0.73 -6.92
CA LYS A 127 9.01 1.30 -8.07
C LYS A 127 9.81 2.54 -7.67
N GLY A 128 9.21 3.46 -6.93
CA GLY A 128 9.91 4.64 -6.41
C GLY A 128 11.08 4.28 -5.48
N GLY A 129 10.94 3.23 -4.67
CA GLY A 129 12.01 2.70 -3.83
C GLY A 129 13.16 2.09 -4.64
N GLN A 130 12.87 1.32 -5.68
CA GLN A 130 13.89 0.77 -6.59
C GLN A 130 14.65 1.88 -7.32
N LEU A 131 13.94 2.90 -7.81
CA LEU A 131 14.57 4.07 -8.44
C LEU A 131 15.50 4.80 -7.47
N ALA A 132 15.08 4.98 -6.22
CA ALA A 132 15.90 5.65 -5.21
C ALA A 132 17.20 4.90 -4.88
N LYS A 133 17.25 3.57 -5.08
CA LYS A 133 18.44 2.73 -4.89
C LYS A 133 19.42 2.78 -6.06
N LEU A 134 19.06 3.38 -7.21
CA LEU A 134 19.97 3.48 -8.35
C LEU A 134 21.16 4.41 -8.04
N CYS A 135 22.36 3.95 -8.37
CA CYS A 135 23.58 4.73 -8.30
C CYS A 135 23.78 5.53 -9.58
N VAL A 136 24.08 6.81 -9.44
CA VAL A 136 24.38 7.72 -10.55
C VAL A 136 25.76 8.34 -10.36
N SER A 137 26.46 8.57 -11.46
CA SER A 137 27.70 9.33 -11.49
C SER A 137 27.38 10.77 -11.91
N THR A 138 27.89 11.73 -11.15
CA THR A 138 27.78 13.16 -11.45
C THR A 138 28.98 13.62 -12.26
N ALA A 139 28.79 14.58 -13.17
CA ALA A 139 29.89 15.13 -13.99
C ALA A 139 31.05 15.69 -13.15
N ASP A 140 30.76 16.22 -11.96
CA ASP A 140 31.75 16.83 -11.05
C ASP A 140 32.43 15.84 -10.10
N SER A 141 31.94 14.59 -9.96
CA SER A 141 32.52 13.63 -9.01
C SER A 141 32.52 12.20 -9.54
N SER A 142 33.70 11.56 -9.51
CA SER A 142 33.90 10.18 -9.95
C SER A 142 33.27 9.13 -9.02
N THR A 143 32.86 9.53 -7.80
CA THR A 143 32.22 8.62 -6.85
C THR A 143 30.73 8.44 -7.18
N PRO A 144 30.27 7.21 -7.47
CA PRO A 144 28.86 6.93 -7.67
C PRO A 144 28.11 7.14 -6.35
N ARG A 145 26.98 7.87 -6.41
CA ARG A 145 26.09 8.12 -5.27
C ARG A 145 24.69 7.64 -5.57
N ALA A 146 23.96 7.20 -4.55
CA ALA A 146 22.58 6.74 -4.74
C ALA A 146 21.66 7.94 -4.97
N LEU A 147 20.60 7.77 -5.76
CA LEU A 147 19.58 8.81 -5.95
C LEU A 147 18.91 9.25 -4.63
N THR A 148 18.91 8.37 -3.62
CA THR A 148 18.42 8.69 -2.27
C THR A 148 19.21 9.82 -1.60
N ASP A 149 20.52 9.90 -1.84
CA ASP A 149 21.41 10.89 -1.20
C ASP A 149 21.11 12.31 -1.67
N PHE A 150 20.63 12.46 -2.90
CA PHE A 150 20.29 13.75 -3.47
C PHE A 150 18.97 14.33 -2.94
N ARG A 151 18.09 13.51 -2.35
CA ARG A 151 16.69 13.88 -2.02
C ARG A 151 16.54 15.05 -1.03
N ARG A 152 17.54 15.30 -0.17
CA ARG A 152 17.46 16.37 0.85
C ARG A 152 17.86 17.74 0.32
N ASN A 153 18.86 17.81 -0.56
CA ASN A 153 19.43 19.08 -1.00
C ASN A 153 19.05 19.42 -2.45
N ASN A 154 18.82 18.41 -3.30
CA ASN A 154 18.60 18.59 -4.74
C ASN A 154 17.31 17.90 -5.18
N ARG A 155 16.49 18.59 -5.99
CA ARG A 155 15.37 17.93 -6.69
C ARG A 155 15.92 17.30 -7.96
N VAL A 156 16.04 15.97 -7.96
CA VAL A 156 16.55 15.23 -9.14
C VAL A 156 15.43 15.09 -10.17
N LEU A 157 15.71 15.51 -11.40
CA LEU A 157 14.88 15.28 -12.59
C LEU A 157 15.58 14.25 -13.47
N ILE A 158 14.86 13.22 -13.90
CA ILE A 158 15.35 12.23 -14.86
C ILE A 158 14.77 12.61 -16.21
N ALA A 159 15.61 13.15 -17.10
CA ALA A 159 15.26 13.39 -18.48
C ALA A 159 15.78 12.24 -19.35
N ALA A 160 14.91 11.65 -20.16
CA ALA A 160 15.26 10.64 -21.15
C ALA A 160 14.57 11.01 -22.47
N GLY A 161 15.32 11.08 -23.56
CA GLY A 161 14.82 11.52 -24.86
C GLY A 161 15.95 11.80 -25.85
N GLY A 162 15.62 12.40 -26.99
CA GLY A 162 16.61 12.85 -27.97
C GLY A 162 17.51 13.96 -27.41
N PRO A 163 18.70 14.18 -28.00
CA PRO A 163 19.66 15.17 -27.52
C PRO A 163 19.07 16.58 -27.46
N GLU A 164 18.20 16.92 -28.42
CA GLU A 164 17.45 18.18 -28.46
C GLU A 164 16.56 18.37 -27.22
N TYR A 165 15.81 17.32 -26.83
CA TYR A 165 14.92 17.35 -25.66
C TYR A 165 15.70 17.48 -24.35
N VAL A 166 16.82 16.77 -24.22
CA VAL A 166 17.67 16.85 -23.02
C VAL A 166 18.30 18.24 -22.90
N SER A 167 18.77 18.81 -24.01
CA SER A 167 19.36 20.16 -24.03
C SER A 167 18.38 21.28 -23.68
N ALA A 168 17.08 21.11 -23.96
CA ALA A 168 16.06 22.09 -23.62
C ALA A 168 15.70 22.11 -22.11
N LEU A 169 16.05 21.05 -21.37
CA LEU A 169 15.76 20.88 -19.95
C LEU A 169 16.93 21.27 -19.03
N CYS A 170 18.16 21.33 -19.55
CA CYS A 170 19.38 21.66 -18.82
C CYS A 170 19.75 23.14 -18.96
#